data_AF-A0A914DIN7-F1
#
_entry.id   AF-A0A914DIN7-F1
#
_cell.length_a   1.000
_cell.length_b   1.000
_cell.length_c   1.000
_cell.angle_alpha   90.00
_cell.angle_beta   90.00
_cell.angle_gamma   90.00
#
_symmetry.space_group_name_H-M   'P 1'
#
loop_
_entity.id
_entity.type
_entity.pdbx_description
1 polymer ?
#
loop_
_entity_poly.entity_id
_entity_poly.type
_entity_poly.pdbx_seq_one_letter_code
_entity_poly.pdbx_strand_id
1 'polypeptide(L)'
;MLAEECPDFISRDTWPLNSPDFNPLDYSIWSILEQKACAKPHKTVKSLKRALIKAWDEISMETLAKIVDDFPKRLKACVEAEGGHFK
;
A
#
# COMPACT_ATOMS: atom_id res chain seq x y z
N MET A 1 -0.75 -22.81 -2.68
CA MET A 1 -1.90 -21.95 -3.07
C MET A 1 -1.48 -20.54 -3.55
N LEU A 2 -0.50 -19.84 -2.96
CA LEU A 2 0.13 -18.66 -3.60
C LEU A 2 1.62 -18.88 -3.92
N ALA A 3 2.37 -19.47 -2.99
CA ALA A 3 3.77 -19.84 -3.20
C ALA A 3 3.99 -20.91 -4.30
N GLU A 4 2.93 -21.64 -4.66
CA GLU A 4 2.98 -22.66 -5.72
C GLU A 4 2.59 -22.08 -7.10
N GLU A 5 1.89 -20.94 -7.12
CA GLU A 5 1.36 -20.30 -8.33
C GLU A 5 2.17 -19.08 -8.76
N CYS A 6 3.00 -18.54 -7.85
CA CYS A 6 3.84 -17.37 -8.09
C CYS A 6 5.29 -17.67 -7.64
N PRO A 7 6.21 -17.92 -8.60
CA PRO A 7 7.61 -18.23 -8.30
C PRO A 7 8.31 -17.12 -7.50
N ASP A 8 7.87 -15.88 -7.66
CA ASP A 8 8.45 -14.68 -7.04
C ASP A 8 7.74 -14.29 -5.74
N PHE A 9 6.95 -15.20 -5.16
CA PHE A 9 6.25 -14.94 -3.90
C PHE A 9 7.24 -14.79 -2.74
N ILE A 10 7.25 -13.61 -2.13
CA ILE A 10 8.03 -13.34 -0.93
C ILE A 10 7.27 -13.88 0.28
N SER A 11 7.79 -14.95 0.88
CA SER A 11 7.21 -15.51 2.10
C SER A 11 7.36 -14.56 3.29
N ARG A 12 6.51 -14.75 4.31
CA ARG A 12 6.61 -13.99 5.58
C ARG A 12 8.01 -14.04 6.18
N ASP A 13 8.66 -15.20 6.14
CA ASP A 13 9.97 -15.39 6.78
C ASP A 13 11.12 -14.77 5.95
N THR A 14 10.85 -14.42 4.69
CA THR A 14 11.77 -13.71 3.79
C THR A 14 11.48 -12.20 3.75
N TRP A 15 10.32 -11.76 4.23
CA TRP A 15 9.95 -10.36 4.22
C TRP A 15 10.85 -9.55 5.15
N PRO A 16 11.48 -8.46 4.66
CA PRO A 16 12.38 -7.67 5.49
C PRO A 16 11.63 -6.95 6.63
N LEU A 17 12.22 -6.94 7.82
CA LEU A 17 11.68 -6.22 8.97
C LEU A 17 11.57 -4.72 8.68
N ASN A 18 10.60 -4.05 9.30
CA ASN A 18 10.39 -2.59 9.20
C ASN A 18 10.38 -2.03 7.76
N SER A 19 9.75 -2.76 6.82
CA SER A 19 9.73 -2.39 5.41
C SER A 19 8.33 -1.96 4.91
N PRO A 20 7.78 -0.84 5.40
CA PRO A 20 6.50 -0.31 4.92
C PRO A 20 6.58 0.09 3.45
N ASP A 21 7.78 0.41 2.96
CA ASP A 21 8.05 0.74 1.56
C ASP A 21 7.72 -0.39 0.57
N PHE A 22 7.50 -1.61 1.06
CA PHE A 22 7.11 -2.76 0.25
C PHE A 22 5.64 -3.15 0.42
N ASN A 23 4.89 -2.52 1.32
CA ASN A 23 3.47 -2.80 1.48
C ASN A 23 2.62 -1.76 0.72
N PRO A 24 1.86 -2.15 -0.33
CA PRO A 24 0.97 -1.24 -1.07
C PRO A 24 0.00 -0.45 -0.21
N LEU A 25 -0.44 -1.04 0.91
CA LEU A 25 -1.28 -0.35 1.85
C LEU A 25 -0.56 0.85 2.49
N ASP A 26 0.69 0.66 2.89
CA ASP A 26 1.48 1.64 3.63
C ASP A 26 2.06 2.72 2.72
N TYR A 27 2.65 2.36 1.58
CA TYR A 27 3.28 3.36 0.71
C TYR A 27 2.30 4.15 -0.16
N SER A 28 1.02 3.74 -0.26
CA SER A 28 0.05 4.43 -1.11
C SER A 28 -1.38 4.48 -0.57
N ILE A 29 -2.02 3.33 -0.34
CA ILE A 29 -3.48 3.29 -0.11
C ILE A 29 -3.90 4.08 1.14
N TRP A 30 -3.15 3.98 2.23
CA TRP A 30 -3.47 4.74 3.45
C TRP A 30 -3.46 6.25 3.22
N SER A 31 -2.53 6.77 2.42
CA SER A 31 -2.47 8.19 2.05
C SER A 31 -3.71 8.61 1.24
N ILE A 32 -4.15 7.78 0.28
CA ILE A 32 -5.37 8.03 -0.51
C ILE A 32 -6.60 8.05 0.39
N LEU A 33 -6.73 7.07 1.27
CA LEU A 33 -7.86 6.95 2.20
C LEU A 33 -7.90 8.12 3.16
N GLU A 34 -6.76 8.50 3.74
CA GLU A 34 -6.65 9.66 4.62
C GLU A 34 -7.04 10.94 3.89
N GLN A 35 -6.47 11.21 2.72
CA GLN A 35 -6.77 12.40 1.94
C GLN A 35 -8.27 12.53 1.62
N LYS A 36 -8.93 11.43 1.25
CA LYS A 36 -10.37 11.44 0.93
C LYS A 36 -11.26 11.46 2.16
N ALA A 37 -11.02 10.57 3.13
CA ALA A 37 -11.90 10.40 4.27
C ALA A 37 -11.75 11.55 5.29
N CYS A 38 -10.54 12.10 5.43
CA CYS A 38 -10.23 13.18 6.38
C CYS A 38 -10.27 14.58 5.75
N ALA A 39 -10.72 14.72 4.50
CA ALA A 39 -10.95 16.02 3.86
C ALA A 39 -11.93 16.93 4.64
N LYS A 40 -12.73 16.34 5.54
CA LYS A 40 -13.61 17.05 6.48
C LYS A 40 -13.58 16.40 7.86
N PRO A 41 -13.79 17.17 8.95
CA PRO A 41 -13.86 16.62 10.30
C PRO A 41 -15.06 15.67 10.50
N HIS A 42 -14.86 14.64 11.33
CA HIS A 42 -15.88 13.68 11.71
C HIS A 42 -16.22 13.79 13.19
N LYS A 43 -17.51 13.91 13.53
CA LYS A 43 -17.97 13.98 14.94
C LYS A 43 -18.00 12.62 15.64
N THR A 44 -17.92 11.53 14.89
CA THR A 44 -18.04 10.16 15.42
C THR A 44 -17.15 9.19 14.66
N VAL A 45 -16.70 8.14 15.34
CA VAL A 45 -16.01 7.00 14.70
C VAL A 45 -16.88 6.36 13.62
N LYS A 46 -18.21 6.32 13.82
CA LYS A 46 -19.15 5.75 12.84
C LYS A 46 -19.16 6.55 11.53
N SER A 47 -19.07 7.88 11.58
CA SER A 47 -19.02 8.71 10.36
C SER A 47 -17.67 8.57 9.66
N LEU A 48 -16.57 8.50 10.40
CA LEU A 48 -15.24 8.26 9.85
C LEU A 48 -15.17 6.89 9.12
N LYS A 49 -15.67 5.81 9.74
CA LYS A 49 -15.72 4.48 9.11
C LYS A 49 -16.49 4.49 7.79
N ARG A 50 -17.63 5.18 7.72
CA ARG A 50 -18.40 5.31 6.47
C ARG A 50 -17.62 6.07 5.39
N ALA A 51 -16.90 7.13 5.79
CA ALA A 51 -16.07 7.90 4.86
C ALA A 51 -14.89 7.08 4.32
N LEU A 52 -14.26 6.26 5.15
CA LEU A 52 -13.19 5.34 4.73
C LEU A 52 -13.70 4.29 3.74
N ILE A 53 -14.85 3.66 4.02
CA ILE A 53 -15.45 2.68 3.09
C ILE A 53 -15.78 3.35 1.75
N LYS A 54 -16.40 4.53 1.76
CA LYS A 54 -16.67 5.29 0.55
C LYS A 54 -15.38 5.63 -0.22
N ALA A 55 -14.34 6.07 0.48
CA ALA A 55 -13.06 6.39 -0.13
C ALA A 55 -12.40 5.17 -0.79
N TRP A 56 -12.52 4.00 -0.15
CA TRP A 56 -12.06 2.71 -0.67
C TRP A 56 -12.79 2.32 -1.95
N ASP A 57 -14.12 2.38 -1.95
CA ASP A 57 -14.96 2.03 -3.10
C ASP A 57 -14.73 2.96 -4.31
N GLU A 58 -14.21 4.17 -4.07
CA GLU A 58 -13.87 5.14 -5.10
C GLU A 58 -12.42 5.02 -5.62
N ILE A 59 -11.61 4.07 -5.12
CA ILE A 59 -10.29 3.80 -5.69
C ILE A 59 -10.50 3.03 -7.00
N SER A 60 -10.08 3.62 -8.12
CA SER A 60 -10.24 2.96 -9.42
C SER A 60 -9.29 1.78 -9.57
N MET A 61 -9.70 0.80 -10.38
CA MET A 61 -8.81 -0.32 -10.76
C MET A 61 -7.54 0.17 -11.46
N GLU A 62 -7.61 1.28 -12.21
CA GLU A 62 -6.43 1.91 -12.82
C GLU A 62 -5.44 2.41 -11.76
N THR A 63 -5.93 3.05 -10.68
CA THR A 63 -5.08 3.47 -9.56
C THR A 63 -4.47 2.26 -8.86
N LEU A 64 -5.25 1.21 -8.61
CA LEU A 64 -4.74 -0.02 -7.98
C LEU A 64 -3.66 -0.70 -8.83
N ALA A 65 -3.85 -0.78 -10.15
CA ALA A 65 -2.86 -1.33 -11.08
C ALA A 65 -1.54 -0.54 -11.01
N LYS A 66 -1.59 0.80 -11.05
CA LYS A 66 -0.39 1.65 -10.93
C LYS A 66 0.35 1.44 -9.61
N ILE A 67 -0.38 1.29 -8.49
CA ILE A 67 0.22 1.01 -7.18
C ILE A 67 0.97 -0.32 -7.22
N VAL A 68 0.34 -1.37 -7.75
CA VAL A 68 1.00 -2.69 -7.89
C VAL A 68 2.23 -2.60 -8.81
N ASP A 69 2.13 -1.88 -9.93
CA ASP A 69 3.23 -1.68 -10.89
C ASP A 69 4.40 -0.85 -10.32
N ASP A 70 4.21 -0.14 -9.21
CA ASP A 70 5.28 0.58 -8.52
C ASP A 70 6.11 -0.32 -7.59
N PHE A 71 5.59 -1.49 -7.20
CA PHE A 71 6.30 -2.42 -6.31
C PHE A 71 7.68 -2.84 -6.85
N PRO A 72 7.83 -3.27 -8.13
CA PRO A 72 9.15 -3.61 -8.68
C PRO A 72 10.12 -2.41 -8.70
N LYS A 73 9.62 -1.18 -8.90
CA LYS A 73 10.45 0.03 -8.89
C LYS A 73 11.01 0.30 -7.50
N ARG A 74 10.17 0.11 -6.47
CA ARG A 74 10.56 0.23 -5.06
C ARG A 74 11.58 -0.83 -4.66
N LEU A 75 11.41 -2.08 -5.10
CA LEU A 75 12.42 -3.13 -4.91
C LEU A 75 13.77 -2.74 -5.51
N LYS A 76 13.77 -2.23 -6.75
CA LYS A 76 14.99 -1.75 -7.42
C LYS A 76 15.67 -0.62 -6.65
N ALA A 77 14.89 0.36 -6.17
CA ALA A 77 15.41 1.46 -5.36
C ALA A 77 16.04 0.98 -4.05
N CYS A 78 15.46 -0.04 -3.40
CA CYS A 78 16.05 -0.65 -2.21
C CYS A 78 17.39 -1.34 -2.50
N VAL A 79 17.48 -2.09 -3.61
CA VAL A 79 18.72 -2.73 -4.03
C VAL A 79 19.80 -1.69 -4.32
N GLU A 80 19.45 -0.61 -5.02
CA GLU A 80 20.37 0.51 -5.30
C GLU A 80 20.79 1.27 -4.02
N ALA A 81 19.93 1.28 -3.01
CA ALA A 81 20.23 1.82 -1.68
C ALA A 81 20.94 0.82 -0.75
N GLU A 82 21.30 -0.38 -1.24
CA GLU A 82 21.91 -1.46 -0.45
C GLU A 82 21.11 -1.82 0.82
N GLY A 83 19.77 -1.80 0.72
CA GLY A 83 18.88 -2.04 1.87
C GLY A 83 18.64 -0.80 2.75
N GLY A 84 19.22 0.35 2.40
CA GLY A 84 18.96 1.64 3.03
C GLY A 84 17.61 2.25 2.66
N HIS A 85 17.29 3.38 3.29
CA HIS A 85 16.06 4.11 3.02
C HIS A 85 16.08 4.75 1.62
N PHE A 86 14.94 4.70 0.92
CA PHE A 86 14.70 5.30 -0.38
C PHE A 86 13.34 6.03 -0.38
N LYS A 87 13.11 6.88 -1.39
CA LYS A 87 11.86 7.65 -1.55
C LYS A 87 11.14 7.25 -2.83
#